data_AF-A0A831T9L3-F1
#
_entry.id   AF-A0A831T9L3-F1
#
_cell.length_a   1.000
_cell.length_b   1.000
_cell.length_c   1.000
_cell.angle_alpha   90.00
_cell.angle_beta   90.00
_cell.angle_gamma   90.00
#
_symmetry.space_group_name_H-M   'P 1'
#
loop_
_entity.id
_entity.type
_entity.pdbx_description
1 polymer ?
#
loop_
_entity_poly.entity_id
_entity_poly.type
_entity_poly.pdbx_seq_one_letter_code
_entity_poly.pdbx_strand_id
1 'polypeptide(L)' 'MNGMKSATSCTDCPARVVCRCLQISEETVVEAIAELGVRNIRELRRCTGAGEGCTACHVELQELLLEHAPTLARAS' A
#
# COMPACT_ATOMS: atom_id res chain seq x y z
N MET A 1 -12.50 -21.04 28.69
CA MET A 1 -12.40 -20.10 27.55
C MET A 1 -11.85 -18.78 28.03
N ASN A 2 -10.98 -18.14 27.24
CA ASN A 2 -10.49 -16.74 27.21
C ASN A 2 -9.01 -16.80 26.82
N GLY A 3 -8.56 -16.48 25.61
CA GLY A 3 -9.12 -15.63 24.57
C GLY A 3 -7.98 -14.74 24.10
N MET A 4 -7.39 -15.11 22.95
CA MET A 4 -6.45 -14.37 22.08
C MET A 4 -5.46 -13.39 22.76
N LYS A 5 -4.17 -13.72 22.78
CA LYS A 5 -3.23 -13.24 21.74
C LYS A 5 -3.51 -11.77 21.36
N SER A 6 -3.03 -10.84 22.16
CA SER A 6 -2.73 -9.50 21.65
C SER A 6 -1.31 -9.20 22.09
N ALA A 7 -0.36 -9.67 21.29
CA ALA A 7 0.98 -9.12 21.28
C ALA A 7 0.86 -7.72 20.65
N THR A 8 0.31 -6.77 21.42
CA THR A 8 0.39 -5.35 21.10
C THR A 8 1.84 -4.96 21.33
N SER A 9 2.68 -5.24 20.33
CA SER A 9 3.95 -4.54 20.17
C SER A 9 3.61 -3.06 20.07
N CYS A 10 4.19 -2.27 20.97
CA CYS A 10 4.24 -0.83 20.88
C CYS A 10 4.92 -0.48 19.55
N THR A 11 4.13 -0.28 18.52
CA THR A 11 4.61 0.19 17.22
C THR A 11 3.80 1.44 16.90
N ASP A 12 4.01 2.47 17.73
CA ASP A 12 3.75 3.87 17.40
C ASP A 12 4.79 4.32 16.36
N CYS A 13 4.85 3.62 15.23
CA CYS A 13 5.44 4.15 14.03
C CYS A 13 4.27 4.82 13.31
N PRO A 14 4.30 6.14 13.03
CA PRO A 14 3.24 6.76 12.27
C PRO A 14 3.24 6.14 10.87
N ALA A 15 2.39 5.14 10.66
CA ALA A 15 2.20 4.52 9.36
C ALA A 15 1.85 5.63 8.38
N ARG A 16 2.72 5.88 7.41
CA ARG A 16 2.59 7.01 6.48
C ARG A 16 1.31 6.81 5.68
N VAL A 17 0.27 7.59 6.00
CA VAL A 17 -1.04 7.45 5.33
C VAL A 17 -0.98 8.09 3.96
N VAL A 18 -1.01 7.24 2.93
CA VAL A 18 -0.99 7.66 1.52
C VAL A 18 -2.37 8.12 1.08
N CYS A 19 -3.41 7.35 1.40
CA CYS A 19 -4.80 7.71 1.10
C CYS A 19 -5.54 8.09 2.38
N ARG A 20 -5.66 9.40 2.64
CA ARG A 20 -6.47 9.89 3.78
C ARG A 20 -7.98 9.65 3.62
N CYS A 21 -8.47 9.49 2.39
CA CYS A 21 -9.90 9.25 2.14
C CYS A 21 -10.32 7.84 2.60
N LEU A 22 -9.44 6.85 2.44
CA LEU A 22 -9.70 5.45 2.79
C LEU A 22 -8.81 4.92 3.92
N GLN A 23 -8.01 5.81 4.53
CA GLN A 23 -7.02 5.49 5.56
C GLN A 23 -6.08 4.34 5.15
N ILE A 24 -5.60 4.39 3.89
CA ILE A 24 -4.63 3.41 3.37
C ILE A 24 -3.23 3.93 3.64
N SER A 25 -2.43 3.08 4.31
CA SER A 25 -1.03 3.34 4.64
C SER A 25 -0.10 2.91 3.52
N GLU A 26 1.08 3.52 3.48
CA GLU A 26 2.17 3.16 2.57
C GLU A 26 2.55 1.69 2.72
N GLU A 27 2.67 1.19 3.95
CA GLU A 27 2.94 -0.22 4.24
C GLU A 27 1.93 -1.14 3.54
N THR A 28 0.63 -0.84 3.63
CA THR A 28 -0.42 -1.61 2.94
C THR A 28 -0.24 -1.60 1.43
N VAL A 29 0.21 -0.48 0.86
CA VAL A 29 0.50 -0.36 -0.57
C VAL A 29 1.72 -1.21 -0.95
N VAL A 30 2.82 -1.10 -0.20
CA VAL A 30 4.05 -1.85 -0.44
C VAL A 30 3.83 -3.35 -0.27
N GLU A 31 3.08 -3.76 0.77
CA GLU A 31 2.72 -5.14 1.03
C GLU A 31 1.83 -5.68 -0.09
N ALA A 32 0.85 -4.90 -0.57
CA ALA A 32 0.07 -5.27 -1.76
C ALA A 32 0.94 -5.39 -3.01
N ILE A 33 1.92 -4.52 -3.21
CA ILE A 33 2.87 -4.60 -4.34
C ILE A 33 3.72 -5.87 -4.25
N ALA A 34 4.22 -6.20 -3.07
CA ALA A 34 5.08 -7.36 -2.84
C ALA A 34 4.32 -8.68 -2.89
N GLU A 35 3.20 -8.80 -2.17
CA GLU A 35 2.42 -10.03 -2.01
C GLU A 35 1.56 -10.32 -3.24
N LEU A 36 0.90 -9.30 -3.81
CA LEU A 36 0.00 -9.46 -4.95
C LEU A 36 0.71 -9.19 -6.28
N GLY A 37 1.96 -8.70 -6.26
CA GLY A 37 2.74 -8.42 -7.46
C GLY A 37 2.19 -7.25 -8.29
N VAL A 38 1.53 -6.29 -7.64
CA VAL A 38 0.89 -5.16 -8.31
C VAL A 38 1.93 -4.25 -8.97
N ARG A 39 1.74 -3.96 -10.26
CA ARG A 39 2.67 -3.09 -11.03
C ARG A 39 2.01 -1.90 -11.70
N ASN A 40 0.74 -1.65 -11.40
CA ASN A 40 0.00 -0.56 -12.01
C ASN A 40 -1.04 -0.01 -11.04
N ILE A 41 -1.34 1.29 -11.16
CA ILE A 41 -2.34 1.99 -10.35
C ILE A 41 -3.70 1.29 -10.42
N ARG A 42 -4.07 0.72 -11.58
CA ARG A 42 -5.37 0.09 -11.77
C ARG A 42 -5.55 -1.18 -10.93
N GLU A 43 -4.52 -2.01 -10.84
CA GLU A 43 -4.49 -3.18 -9.95
C GLU A 43 -4.34 -2.74 -8.51
N LEU A 44 -3.48 -1.76 -8.23
CA LEU A 44 -3.33 -1.24 -6.88
C LEU A 44 -4.65 -0.73 -6.31
N ARG A 45 -5.42 -0.01 -7.12
CA ARG A 45 -6.79 0.44 -6.81
C ARG A 45 -7.76 -0.71 -6.61
N ARG A 46 -7.65 -1.80 -7.37
CA ARG A 46 -8.52 -2.97 -7.18
C ARG A 46 -8.17 -3.76 -5.93
N CYS A 47 -6.90 -3.79 -5.55
CA CYS A 47 -6.42 -4.48 -4.36
C CYS A 47 -6.65 -3.67 -3.08
N THR A 48 -6.38 -2.36 -3.11
CA THR A 48 -6.36 -1.48 -1.93
C THR A 48 -7.51 -0.48 -1.88
N GLY A 49 -8.23 -0.25 -2.99
CA GLY A 49 -9.24 0.81 -3.13
C GLY A 49 -8.67 2.23 -3.21
N ALA A 50 -7.37 2.43 -2.97
CA ALA A 50 -6.77 3.74 -2.80
C ALA A 50 -6.87 4.61 -4.06
N GLY A 51 -7.57 5.75 -3.98
CA GLY A 51 -7.71 6.70 -5.09
C GLY A 51 -8.97 6.54 -5.95
N GLU A 52 -9.97 5.77 -5.50
CA GLU A 52 -11.25 5.66 -6.22
C GLU A 52 -12.13 6.91 -6.10
N GLY A 53 -12.08 7.62 -4.97
CA GLY A 53 -12.87 8.82 -4.73
C GLY A 53 -12.10 10.10 -5.10
N CYS A 54 -11.40 10.65 -4.11
CA CYS A 54 -10.80 11.98 -4.17
C CYS A 54 -9.57 12.11 -5.10
N THR A 55 -9.03 10.99 -5.60
CA THR A 55 -7.83 10.86 -6.46
C THR A 55 -6.54 11.58 -6.00
N ALA A 56 -6.56 12.31 -4.90
CA ALA A 56 -5.42 13.11 -4.41
C ALA A 56 -4.17 12.27 -4.08
N CYS A 57 -4.34 11.00 -3.74
CA CYS A 57 -3.25 10.08 -3.46
C CYS A 57 -2.68 9.40 -4.72
N HIS A 58 -3.18 9.66 -5.92
CA HIS A 58 -2.70 9.02 -7.15
C HIS A 58 -1.22 9.30 -7.46
N VAL A 59 -0.73 10.49 -7.10
CA VAL A 59 0.68 10.86 -7.33
C VAL A 59 1.58 10.01 -6.44
N GLU A 60 1.32 10.03 -5.13
CA GLU A 60 2.02 9.22 -4.13
C GLU A 60 1.98 7.71 -4.45
N LEU A 61 0.81 7.19 -4.85
CA LEU A 61 0.68 5.79 -5.24
C LEU A 61 1.52 5.44 -6.47
N GLN A 62 1.67 6.36 -7.43
CA GLN A 62 2.53 6.15 -8.60
C GLN A 62 4.00 6.17 -8.22
N GLU A 63 4.42 7.06 -7.31
CA GLU A 63 5.78 7.11 -6.79
C GLU A 63 6.13 5.79 -6.09
N LEU A 64 5.27 5.32 -5.18
CA LEU A 64 5.45 4.03 -4.50
C LEU A 64 5.51 2.86 -5.46
N LEU A 65 4.67 2.84 -6.50
CA LEU A 65 4.73 1.82 -7.55
C LEU A 65 6.05 1.90 -8.33
N LEU A 66 6.55 3.09 -8.63
CA LEU A 66 7.81 3.25 -9.34
C LEU A 66 9.01 2.81 -8.50
N GLU A 67 8.99 3.12 -7.20
CA GLU A 67 10.03 2.77 -6.24
C GLU A 67 10.06 1.27 -5.92
N HIS A 68 8.90 0.65 -5.69
CA HIS A 68 8.80 -0.74 -5.24
C HIS A 68 8.51 -1.75 -6.35
N ALA A 69 7.88 -1.33 -7.45
CA ALA A 69 7.65 -2.13 -8.64
C ALA A 69 8.31 -1.48 -9.87
N PRO A 70 9.65 -1.36 -9.89
CA PRO A 70 10.35 -0.88 -11.07
C PRO A 70 9.99 -1.80 -12.23
N THR A 71 9.17 -1.28 -13.14
CA THR A 71 8.73 -1.99 -14.33
C THR A 71 9.96 -2.60 -14.97
N LEU A 72 9.94 -3.92 -15.15
CA LEU A 72 11.05 -4.78 -15.55
C LEU A 72 11.89 -4.20 -16.71
N ALA A 73 12.82 -3.31 -16.39
CA ALA A 73 14.06 -3.07 -17.12
C ALA A 73 15.19 -3.95 -16.57
N ARG A 74 14.86 -4.92 -15.69
CA ARG A 74 15.75 -6.05 -15.41
C ARG A 74 15.56 -7.11 -16.49
N ALA A 75 15.92 -6.74 -17.72
CA ALA A 75 16.37 -7.70 -18.71
C ALA A 75 17.70 -8.27 -18.19
N SER A 76 17.68 -9.54 -17.80
CA SER A 76 18.87 -10.39 -17.67
C SER A 76 18.90 -11.34 -18.86
#